data_AF-A0A7Y3LA85-F1
#
_entry.id   AF-A0A7Y3LA85-F1
#
_cell.length_a   1.000
_cell.length_b   1.000
_cell.length_c   1.000
_cell.angle_alpha   90.00
_cell.angle_beta   90.00
_cell.angle_gamma   90.00
#
_symmetry.space_group_name_H-M   'P 1'
#
loop_
_entity.id
_entity.type
_entity.pdbx_description
1 polymer ?
#
loop_
_entity_poly.entity_id
_entity_poly.type
_entity_poly.pdbx_seq_one_letter_code
_entity_poly.pdbx_strand_id
1 'polypeptide(L)'
;MARFNFRLESILHLYRAQESEAKIALGLSAADLRLAEARLNTTQSWLPELATRPDIPTPQRFTLTPGVHASIELSQLGVDFAEAVVTQRRTELVEAKRNTELLERLRTRQLERHNEEASKREATELLEVSMLMNLWSKT
;
A
#
# COMPACT_ATOMS: atom_id res chain seq x y z
N MET A 1 12.53 -0.34 35.84
CA MET A 1 12.32 0.57 34.70
C MET A 1 10.93 0.33 34.13
N ALA A 2 10.00 1.29 34.28
CA ALA A 2 8.66 1.17 33.76
C ALA A 2 8.71 1.17 32.22
N ARG A 3 8.17 0.13 31.57
CA ARG A 3 8.04 0.08 30.11
C ARG A 3 7.13 1.24 29.69
N PHE A 4 7.69 2.26 29.05
CA PHE A 4 6.90 3.33 28.46
C PHE A 4 6.06 2.73 27.33
N ASN A 5 4.83 2.35 27.66
CA ASN A 5 3.86 1.81 26.70
C ASN A 5 3.34 2.96 25.85
N PHE A 6 3.92 3.14 24.68
CA PHE A 6 3.33 3.96 23.64
C PHE A 6 1.96 3.37 23.29
N ARG A 7 0.86 4.01 23.72
CA ARG A 7 -0.47 3.75 23.12
C ARG A 7 -0.41 3.82 21.59
N LEU A 8 0.48 4.69 21.08
CA LEU A 8 0.78 4.85 19.66
C LEU A 8 1.36 3.59 18.99
N GLU A 9 2.08 2.72 19.72
CA GLU A 9 2.70 1.52 19.13
C GLU A 9 1.65 0.53 18.61
N SER A 10 0.59 0.33 19.39
CA SER A 10 -0.53 -0.54 19.00
C SER A 10 -1.24 -0.01 17.74
N ILE A 11 -1.42 1.30 17.64
CA ILE A 11 -1.98 1.96 16.46
C ILE A 11 -1.03 1.81 15.27
N LEU A 12 0.27 2.00 15.48
CA LEU A 12 1.27 1.91 14.43
C LEU A 12 1.38 0.50 13.85
N HIS A 13 1.22 -0.54 14.67
CA HIS A 13 1.12 -1.92 14.21
C HIS A 13 -0.09 -2.13 13.27
N LEU A 14 -1.26 -1.56 13.61
CA LEU A 14 -2.45 -1.64 12.75
C LEU A 14 -2.23 -0.94 11.41
N TYR A 15 -1.61 0.24 11.40
CA TYR A 15 -1.35 0.97 10.16
C TYR A 15 -0.29 0.30 9.28
N ARG A 16 0.74 -0.32 9.88
CA ARG A 16 1.68 -1.17 9.13
C ARG A 16 1.01 -2.38 8.50
N ALA A 17 0.06 -3.00 9.21
CA ALA A 17 -0.73 -4.10 8.66
C ALA A 17 -1.58 -3.62 7.47
N GLN A 18 -2.27 -2.48 7.59
CA GLN A 18 -3.04 -1.88 6.50
C GLN A 18 -2.16 -1.54 5.29
N GLU A 19 -0.95 -1.01 5.50
CA GLU A 19 -0.01 -0.77 4.40
C GLU A 19 0.40 -2.08 3.71
N SER A 20 0.63 -3.14 4.47
CA SER A 20 0.93 -4.46 3.93
C SER A 20 -0.24 -5.04 3.13
N GLU A 21 -1.47 -4.92 3.64
CA GLU A 21 -2.70 -5.33 2.95
C GLU A 21 -2.88 -4.55 1.64
N ALA A 22 -2.66 -3.22 1.64
CA ALA A 22 -2.74 -2.40 0.45
C ALA A 22 -1.68 -2.80 -0.60
N LYS A 23 -0.46 -3.18 -0.18
CA LYS A 23 0.58 -3.72 -1.08
C LYS A 23 0.13 -5.03 -1.73
N ILE A 24 -0.44 -5.95 -0.93
CA ILE A 24 -0.94 -7.24 -1.44
C ILE A 24 -2.09 -7.01 -2.41
N ALA A 25 -3.06 -6.16 -2.06
CA ALA A 25 -4.20 -5.82 -2.91
C ALA A 25 -3.78 -5.21 -4.24
N LEU A 26 -2.77 -4.32 -4.24
CA LEU A 26 -2.18 -3.78 -5.46
C LEU A 26 -1.51 -4.87 -6.29
N GLY A 27 -0.76 -5.78 -5.65
CA GLY A 27 -0.11 -6.91 -6.32
C GLY A 27 -1.11 -7.83 -7.02
N LEU A 28 -2.22 -8.18 -6.34
CA LEU A 28 -3.31 -8.98 -6.91
C LEU A 28 -3.99 -8.26 -8.08
N SER A 29 -4.33 -6.99 -7.92
CA SER A 29 -4.98 -6.20 -8.98
C SER A 29 -4.08 -6.05 -10.22
N ALA A 30 -2.76 -5.93 -10.01
CA ALA A 30 -1.81 -5.89 -11.12
C ALA A 30 -1.68 -7.25 -11.85
N ALA A 31 -1.86 -8.36 -11.14
CA ALA A 31 -1.92 -9.69 -11.75
C ALA A 31 -3.22 -9.85 -12.57
N ASP A 32 -4.35 -9.38 -12.06
CA ASP A 32 -5.63 -9.39 -12.77
C ASP A 32 -5.59 -8.55 -14.05
N LEU A 33 -4.95 -7.37 -14.00
CA LEU A 33 -4.71 -6.54 -15.20
C LEU A 33 -3.91 -7.30 -16.26
N ARG A 34 -2.80 -7.93 -15.89
CA ARG A 34 -2.00 -8.74 -16.83
C ARG A 34 -2.81 -9.88 -17.45
N LEU A 35 -3.69 -10.50 -16.66
CA LEU A 35 -4.57 -11.56 -17.15
C LEU A 35 -5.63 -11.01 -18.11
N ALA A 36 -6.18 -9.82 -17.87
CA ALA A 36 -7.07 -9.13 -18.79
C ALA A 36 -6.37 -8.76 -20.10
N GLU A 37 -5.15 -8.22 -20.03
CA GLU A 37 -4.31 -7.92 -21.19
C GLU A 37 -4.00 -9.18 -22.01
N ALA A 38 -3.65 -10.28 -21.34
CA ALA A 38 -3.39 -11.55 -22.01
C ALA A 38 -4.64 -12.10 -22.73
N ARG A 39 -5.82 -11.96 -22.11
CA ARG A 39 -7.09 -12.31 -22.73
C ARG A 39 -7.38 -11.43 -23.95
N LEU A 40 -7.21 -10.12 -23.84
CA LEU A 40 -7.39 -9.20 -24.96
C LEU A 40 -6.46 -9.56 -26.13
N ASN A 41 -5.17 -9.80 -25.86
CA ASN A 41 -4.20 -10.22 -26.88
C ASN A 41 -4.62 -11.52 -27.57
N THR A 42 -5.14 -12.49 -26.80
CA THR A 42 -5.65 -13.75 -27.34
C THR A 42 -6.87 -13.52 -28.22
N THR A 43 -7.83 -12.71 -27.77
CA THR A 43 -9.04 -12.40 -28.55
C THR A 43 -8.70 -11.63 -29.83
N GLN A 44 -7.71 -10.74 -29.78
CA GLN A 44 -7.23 -10.01 -30.95
C GLN A 44 -6.54 -10.92 -31.98
N SER A 45 -5.90 -12.03 -31.55
CA SER A 45 -5.30 -13.00 -32.48
C SER A 45 -6.33 -13.77 -33.30
N TRP A 46 -7.58 -13.83 -32.86
CA TRP A 46 -8.64 -14.54 -33.59
C TRP A 46 -8.99 -13.90 -34.94
N LEU A 47 -8.84 -12.58 -35.10
CA LEU A 47 -9.09 -11.89 -36.37
C LEU A 47 -8.13 -12.36 -37.50
N PRO A 48 -6.80 -12.29 -37.33
CA PRO A 48 -5.88 -12.80 -38.35
C PRO A 48 -5.97 -14.32 -38.51
N GLU A 49 -6.26 -15.09 -37.46
CA GLU A 49 -6.51 -16.53 -37.57
C GLU A 49 -7.74 -16.85 -38.41
N LEU A 50 -8.86 -16.15 -38.20
CA LEU A 50 -10.08 -16.30 -39.00
C LEU A 50 -9.86 -15.92 -40.46
N ALA A 51 -9.03 -14.91 -40.72
CA ALA A 51 -8.69 -14.47 -42.07
C ALA A 51 -7.82 -15.49 -42.84
N THR A 52 -6.99 -16.27 -42.14
CA THR A 52 -6.01 -17.18 -42.74
C THR A 52 -6.47 -18.64 -42.76
N ARG A 53 -7.53 -19.00 -42.03
CA ARG A 53 -8.05 -20.37 -41.94
C ARG A 53 -8.67 -20.88 -43.25
N PRO A 54 -8.04 -21.83 -43.96
CA PRO A 54 -8.52 -22.31 -45.26
C PRO A 54 -9.79 -23.17 -45.16
N ASP A 55 -10.07 -23.72 -43.98
CA ASP A 55 -11.23 -24.55 -43.63
C ASP A 55 -12.54 -23.77 -43.49
N ILE A 56 -12.48 -22.44 -43.34
CA ILE A 56 -13.66 -21.60 -43.14
C ILE A 56 -13.96 -20.84 -44.45
N PRO A 57 -15.11 -21.09 -45.11
CA PRO A 57 -15.54 -20.35 -46.30
C PRO A 57 -15.72 -18.86 -46.04
N THR A 58 -15.43 -18.03 -47.05
CA THR A 58 -15.54 -16.56 -46.97
C THR A 58 -16.88 -16.04 -46.41
N PRO A 59 -18.06 -16.58 -46.82
CA PRO A 59 -19.34 -16.13 -46.26
C PRO A 59 -19.45 -16.37 -44.74
N GLN A 60 -18.91 -17.49 -44.25
CA GLN A 60 -18.90 -17.80 -42.82
C GLN A 60 -17.94 -16.88 -42.06
N ARG A 61 -16.81 -16.50 -42.65
CA ARG A 61 -15.91 -15.49 -42.08
C ARG A 61 -16.64 -14.16 -41.88
N PHE A 62 -17.35 -13.68 -42.89
CA PHE A 62 -18.15 -12.44 -42.79
C PHE A 62 -19.18 -12.49 -41.66
N THR A 63 -19.81 -13.64 -41.41
CA THR A 63 -20.78 -13.79 -40.31
C THR A 63 -20.13 -13.85 -38.92
N LEU A 64 -18.90 -14.36 -38.82
CA LEU A 64 -18.20 -14.53 -37.54
C LEU A 64 -17.44 -13.27 -37.10
N THR A 65 -16.91 -12.49 -38.04
CA THR A 65 -16.11 -11.29 -37.78
C THR A 65 -16.77 -10.29 -36.82
N PRO A 66 -18.07 -9.96 -36.93
CA PRO A 66 -18.72 -9.06 -35.97
C PRO A 66 -18.72 -9.58 -34.53
N GLY A 67 -18.88 -10.90 -34.33
CA GLY A 67 -18.82 -11.51 -33.00
C GLY A 67 -17.43 -11.47 -32.38
N VAL A 68 -16.39 -11.61 -33.21
CA VAL A 68 -14.99 -11.44 -32.77
C VAL A 68 -14.73 -9.98 -32.38
N HIS A 69 -15.19 -9.00 -33.16
CA HIS A 69 -15.07 -7.58 -32.81
C HIS A 69 -15.76 -7.25 -31.47
N ALA A 70 -17.00 -7.71 -31.27
CA ALA A 70 -17.69 -7.52 -30.00
C ALA A 70 -16.93 -8.15 -28.82
N SER A 71 -16.29 -9.31 -29.04
CA SER A 71 -15.47 -9.97 -28.01
C SER A 71 -14.20 -9.18 -27.69
N ILE A 72 -13.57 -8.53 -28.69
CA ILE A 72 -12.42 -7.65 -28.50
C ILE A 72 -12.83 -6.41 -27.70
N GLU A 73 -13.95 -5.77 -28.05
CA GLU A 73 -14.48 -4.61 -27.32
C GLU A 73 -14.77 -4.94 -25.85
N LEU A 74 -15.41 -6.09 -25.58
CA LEU A 74 -15.64 -6.57 -24.22
C LEU A 74 -14.33 -6.83 -23.46
N SER A 75 -13.33 -7.41 -24.13
CA SER A 75 -12.02 -7.65 -23.53
C SER A 75 -11.29 -6.33 -23.23
N GLN A 76 -11.42 -5.33 -24.10
CA GLN A 76 -10.86 -3.99 -23.91
C GLN A 76 -11.49 -3.31 -22.69
N LEU A 77 -12.83 -3.33 -22.58
CA LEU A 77 -13.52 -2.81 -21.39
C LEU A 77 -13.06 -3.50 -20.09
N GLY A 78 -12.75 -4.79 -20.16
CA GLY A 78 -12.18 -5.54 -19.04
C GLY A 78 -10.78 -5.07 -18.63
N VAL A 79 -9.92 -4.73 -19.61
CA VAL A 79 -8.60 -4.14 -19.37
C VAL A 79 -8.75 -2.75 -18.75
N ASP A 80 -9.56 -1.88 -19.33
CA ASP A 80 -9.78 -0.51 -18.86
C ASP A 80 -10.28 -0.50 -17.39
N PHE A 81 -11.20 -1.43 -17.06
CA PHE A 81 -11.67 -1.61 -15.68
C PHE A 81 -10.54 -2.06 -14.74
N ALA A 82 -9.76 -3.06 -15.14
CA ALA A 82 -8.64 -3.54 -14.33
C ALA A 82 -7.57 -2.45 -14.12
N GLU A 83 -7.30 -1.61 -15.13
CA GLU A 83 -6.39 -0.46 -15.01
C GLU A 83 -6.91 0.58 -14.01
N ALA A 84 -8.21 0.88 -14.04
CA ALA A 84 -8.84 1.78 -13.08
C ALA A 84 -8.70 1.25 -11.65
N VAL A 85 -8.94 -0.05 -11.45
CA VAL A 85 -8.76 -0.72 -10.14
C VAL A 85 -7.30 -0.63 -9.68
N VAL A 86 -6.33 -0.93 -10.54
CA VAL A 86 -4.90 -0.81 -10.19
C VAL A 86 -4.54 0.62 -9.80
N THR A 87 -5.08 1.61 -10.51
CA THR A 87 -4.86 3.03 -10.22
C THR A 87 -5.42 3.40 -8.84
N GLN A 88 -6.64 2.96 -8.53
CA GLN A 88 -7.22 3.13 -7.20
C GLN A 88 -6.40 2.43 -6.11
N ARG A 89 -5.93 1.19 -6.31
CA ARG A 89 -5.10 0.50 -5.32
C ARG A 89 -3.75 1.18 -5.10
N ARG A 90 -3.19 1.82 -6.14
CA ARG A 90 -1.98 2.64 -5.99
C ARG A 90 -2.23 3.86 -5.10
N THR A 91 -3.36 4.55 -5.28
CA THR A 91 -3.68 5.71 -4.43
C THR A 91 -3.90 5.29 -2.97
N GLU A 92 -4.62 4.20 -2.73
CA GLU A 92 -4.82 3.62 -1.39
C GLU A 92 -3.48 3.26 -0.71
N LEU A 93 -2.53 2.68 -1.46
CA LEU A 93 -1.20 2.37 -0.93
C LEU A 93 -0.41 3.64 -0.57
N VAL A 94 -0.51 4.69 -1.39
CA VAL A 94 0.15 5.98 -1.10
C VAL A 94 -0.41 6.61 0.18
N GLU A 95 -1.74 6.57 0.35
CA GLU A 95 -2.39 7.07 1.57
C GLU A 95 -2.00 6.25 2.80
N ALA A 96 -2.00 4.92 2.69
CA ALA A 96 -1.59 4.03 3.77
C ALA A 96 -0.14 4.31 4.21
N LYS A 97 0.79 4.43 3.26
CA LYS A 97 2.18 4.81 3.53
C LYS A 97 2.30 6.15 4.24
N ARG A 98 1.59 7.17 3.74
CA ARG A 98 1.60 8.52 4.35
C ARG A 98 1.12 8.48 5.79
N ASN A 99 0.08 7.71 6.08
CA ASN A 99 -0.45 7.56 7.43
C ASN A 99 0.55 6.85 8.36
N THR A 100 1.18 5.76 7.89
CA THR A 100 2.24 5.07 8.63
C THR A 100 3.41 6.01 8.96
N GLU A 101 3.91 6.74 7.96
CA GLU A 101 5.02 7.70 8.15
C GLU A 101 4.67 8.81 9.14
N LEU A 102 3.44 9.32 9.10
CA LEU A 102 2.98 10.35 10.04
C LEU A 102 2.95 9.81 11.47
N LEU A 103 2.45 8.59 11.67
CA LEU A 103 2.44 7.95 12.99
C LEU A 103 3.85 7.65 13.50
N GLU A 104 4.76 7.22 12.62
CA GLU A 104 6.17 7.01 12.98
C GLU A 104 6.83 8.31 13.43
N ARG A 105 6.59 9.42 12.74
CA ARG A 105 7.08 10.74 13.15
C ARG A 105 6.52 11.17 14.50
N LEU A 106 5.23 10.93 14.75
CA LEU A 106 4.61 11.23 16.05
C LEU A 106 5.21 10.39 17.18
N ARG A 107 5.46 9.10 16.93
CA ARG A 107 6.13 8.20 17.87
C ARG A 107 7.52 8.72 18.25
N THR A 108 8.33 9.05 17.24
CA THR A 108 9.69 9.57 17.46
C THR A 108 9.67 10.85 18.29
N ARG A 109 8.78 11.81 17.97
CA ARG A 109 8.65 13.06 18.75
C ARG A 109 8.24 12.82 20.20
N GLN A 110 7.32 11.88 20.45
CA GLN A 110 6.91 11.57 21.82
C GLN A 110 8.04 10.83 22.58
N LEU A 111 8.90 10.08 21.89
CA LEU A 111 10.08 9.45 22.50
C LEU A 111 11.13 10.49 22.88
N GLU A 112 11.40 11.44 21.98
CA GLU A 112 12.29 12.57 22.22
C GLU A 112 11.83 13.36 23.45
N ARG A 113 10.55 13.75 23.51
CA ARG A 113 9.99 14.46 24.67
C ARG A 113 10.10 13.67 25.97
N HIS A 114 9.81 12.37 25.94
CA HIS A 114 9.96 11.53 27.13
C HIS A 114 11.41 11.49 27.62
N ASN A 115 12.37 11.38 26.70
CA ASN A 115 13.79 11.37 27.05
C ASN A 115 14.27 12.72 27.59
N GLU A 116 13.80 13.83 27.01
CA GLU A 116 14.07 15.17 27.53
C GLU A 116 13.49 15.37 28.93
N GLU A 117 12.27 14.91 29.20
CA GLU A 117 11.65 14.99 30.53
C GLU A 117 12.37 14.10 31.54
N ALA A 118 12.78 12.89 31.17
CA ALA A 118 13.54 12.00 32.02
C ALA A 118 14.90 12.63 32.39
N SER A 119 15.62 13.17 31.41
CA SER A 119 16.91 13.85 31.64
C SER A 119 16.75 15.10 32.52
N LYS A 120 15.69 15.89 32.32
CA LYS A 120 15.37 17.03 33.20
C LYS A 120 15.13 16.59 34.65
N ARG A 121 14.38 15.49 34.85
CA ARG A 121 14.12 14.94 36.20
C ARG A 121 15.40 14.47 36.88
N GLU A 122 16.24 13.72 36.16
CA GLU A 122 17.53 13.26 36.68
C GLU A 122 18.43 14.45 37.06
N ALA A 123 18.48 15.50 36.22
CA ALA A 123 19.26 16.70 36.52
C ALA A 123 18.74 17.45 37.75
N THR A 124 17.42 17.56 37.92
CA THR A 124 16.82 18.17 39.13
C THR A 124 17.10 17.33 40.39
N GLU A 125 16.97 16.00 40.32
CA GLU A 125 17.25 15.11 41.44
C GLU A 125 18.73 15.20 41.88
N LEU A 126 19.66 15.25 40.92
CA LEU A 126 21.09 15.43 41.22
C LEU A 126 21.39 16.78 41.89
N LEU A 127 20.72 17.85 41.44
CA LEU A 127 20.84 19.19 42.05
C LEU A 127 20.31 19.21 43.48
N GLU A 128 19.15 18.60 43.72
CA GLU A 128 18.54 18.51 45.05
C GLU A 128 19.42 17.70 46.02
N VAL A 129 19.95 16.55 45.57
CA VAL A 129 20.89 15.73 46.36
C VAL A 129 22.16 16.51 46.70
N SER A 130 22.72 17.24 45.73
CA SER A 130 23.90 18.09 45.94
C SER A 130 23.63 19.22 46.96
N MET A 131 22.47 19.87 46.88
CA MET A 131 22.06 20.89 47.85
C MET A 131 21.92 20.31 49.26
N LEU A 132 21.28 19.13 49.40
CA LEU A 132 21.11 18.47 50.70
C LEU A 132 22.44 18.05 51.32
N MET A 133 23.36 17.46 50.53
CA MET A 133 24.71 17.12 50.99
C MET A 133 25.50 18.34 51.48
N ASN A 134 25.43 19.45 50.75
CA ASN A 134 26.08 20.70 51.16
C ASN A 134 25.50 21.28 52.45
N LEU A 135 24.20 21.08 52.69
CA LEU A 135 23.56 21.52 53.93
C LEU A 135 24.03 20.70 55.14
N TRP A 136 24.16 19.38 54.97
CA TRP A 136 24.59 18.45 56.02
C TRP A 136 26.08 18.53 56.31
N SER A 137 26.90 18.94 55.34
CA SER A 137 28.35 19.16 55.54
C SER A 137 28.67 20.40 56.39
N LYS A 138 27.71 21.32 56.61
CA LYS A 138 27.93 22.59 57.33
C LYS A 138 27.40 22.59 58.77
N THR A 139 26.75 21.51 59.18
CA THR A 139 26.31 21.23 60.56
C THR A 139 27.26 20.25 61.22
#